data_AF-A0A7V5ASS1-F1
#
_entry.id   AF-A0A7V5ASS1-F1
#
_cell.length_a   1.000
_cell.length_b   1.000
_cell.length_c   1.000
_cell.angle_alpha   90.00
_cell.angle_beta   90.00
_cell.angle_gamma   90.00
#
_symmetry.space_group_name_H-M   'P 1'
#
loop_
_entity.id
_entity.type
_entity.pdbx_description
1 polymer ?
#
loop_
_entity_poly.entity_id
_entity_poly.type
_entity_poly.pdbx_seq_one_letter_code
_entity_poly.pdbx_strand_id
1 'polypeptide(L)'
;MEQHVVKRFWELFEAFHRGRLLFGNFYGKMRGLFAKRQKDVVEFYKNVDFSTLMQVQERYFSEAVRAIDDLLVFGSEIGDLSSVESPLKILHHRIFITLEHYQEIVSGVAETERGLLEENDALIRRYLEEVFNLLYRCVKGLDSLARRVADEKLFLRSLFLHGESVLGGAEGKGEFLRKIYAHGAVELYFKVAYDFYKSGFFIEARDAMEKLYRAISHHKAKKEEMESIKTETDKLAQRITEAIKGYLGEVGNGG
;
A
#
# COMPACT_ATOMS: atom_id res chain seq x y z
N MET A 1 -0.80 20.10 -6.27
CA MET A 1 0.57 19.62 -6.00
C MET A 1 1.29 19.32 -7.30
N GLU A 2 2.62 19.41 -7.35
CA GLU A 2 3.36 19.00 -8.54
C GLU A 2 3.19 17.50 -8.86
N GLN A 3 2.98 17.14 -10.13
CA GLN A 3 2.72 15.74 -10.52
C GLN A 3 3.86 14.79 -10.14
N HIS A 4 5.10 15.26 -10.21
CA HIS A 4 6.27 14.46 -9.87
C HIS A 4 6.27 14.09 -8.37
N VAL A 5 5.82 15.00 -7.50
CA VAL A 5 5.69 14.78 -6.05
C VAL A 5 4.61 13.74 -5.76
N VAL A 6 3.44 13.86 -6.40
CA VAL A 6 2.35 12.87 -6.26
C VAL A 6 2.78 11.49 -6.75
N LYS A 7 3.53 11.44 -7.86
CA LYS A 7 4.10 10.19 -8.40
C LYS A 7 5.06 9.55 -7.40
N ARG A 8 6.02 10.31 -6.85
CA ARG A 8 6.96 9.79 -5.84
C ARG A 8 6.25 9.32 -4.58
N PHE A 9 5.20 10.02 -4.16
CA PHE A 9 4.37 9.57 -3.05
C PHE A 9 3.66 8.25 -3.35
N TRP A 10 3.10 8.08 -4.56
CA TRP A 10 2.52 6.80 -4.96
C TRP A 10 3.57 5.68 -4.94
N GLU A 11 4.78 5.92 -5.43
CA GLU A 11 5.86 4.93 -5.41
C GLU A 11 6.25 4.53 -3.98
N LEU A 12 6.39 5.50 -3.07
CA LEU A 12 6.59 5.25 -1.63
C LEU A 12 5.44 4.41 -1.06
N PHE A 13 4.20 4.84 -1.31
CA PHE A 13 2.99 4.20 -0.81
C PHE A 13 2.90 2.74 -1.29
N GLU A 14 3.07 2.50 -2.58
CA GLU A 14 3.03 1.18 -3.19
C GLU A 14 4.15 0.28 -2.65
N ALA A 15 5.40 0.74 -2.67
CA ALA A 15 6.54 -0.04 -2.22
C ALA A 15 6.39 -0.43 -0.74
N PHE A 16 6.02 0.54 0.11
CA PHE A 16 5.80 0.29 1.53
C PHE A 16 4.67 -0.72 1.76
N HIS A 17 3.49 -0.53 1.17
CA HIS A 17 2.35 -1.40 1.46
C HIS A 17 2.55 -2.82 0.92
N ARG A 18 3.20 -2.99 -0.24
CA ARG A 18 3.59 -4.32 -0.75
C ARG A 18 4.62 -5.00 0.17
N GLY A 19 5.65 -4.27 0.58
CA GLY A 19 6.65 -4.78 1.53
C GLY A 19 6.02 -5.18 2.86
N ARG A 20 5.09 -4.37 3.38
CA ARG A 20 4.32 -4.64 4.60
C ARG A 20 3.49 -5.92 4.50
N LEU A 21 2.81 -6.16 3.37
CA LEU A 21 2.00 -7.37 3.18
C LEU A 21 2.88 -8.63 3.16
N LEU A 22 3.99 -8.58 2.42
CA LEU A 22 4.95 -9.70 2.36
C LEU A 22 5.59 -9.95 3.72
N PHE A 23 6.04 -8.90 4.41
CA PHE A 23 6.58 -9.00 5.75
C PHE A 23 5.55 -9.57 6.73
N GLY A 24 4.30 -9.08 6.70
CA GLY A 24 3.23 -9.56 7.58
C GLY A 24 2.99 -11.06 7.43
N ASN A 25 3.00 -11.57 6.19
CA ASN A 25 2.89 -13.00 5.91
C ASN A 25 4.10 -13.79 6.43
N PHE A 26 5.31 -13.28 6.23
CA PHE A 26 6.54 -13.88 6.75
C PHE A 26 6.56 -13.91 8.28
N TYR A 27 6.35 -12.76 8.92
CA TYR A 27 6.35 -12.59 10.36
C TYR A 27 5.25 -13.43 11.04
N GLY A 28 4.05 -13.51 10.45
CA GLY A 28 2.99 -14.39 10.96
C GLY A 28 3.39 -15.86 11.01
N LYS A 29 4.08 -16.35 9.97
CA LYS A 29 4.66 -17.71 9.95
C LYS A 29 5.74 -17.87 11.01
N MET A 30 6.67 -16.91 11.08
CA MET A 30 7.77 -16.92 12.06
C MET A 30 7.28 -16.96 13.49
N ARG A 31 6.27 -16.15 13.83
CA ARG A 31 5.69 -16.13 15.18
C ARG A 31 5.11 -17.50 15.55
N GLY A 32 4.43 -18.17 14.63
CA GLY A 32 3.90 -19.53 14.84
C GLY A 32 5.01 -20.57 15.02
N LEU A 33 6.13 -20.41 14.34
CA LEU A 33 7.31 -21.27 14.48
C LEU A 33 8.08 -21.02 15.78
N PHE A 34 8.22 -19.76 16.19
CA PHE A 34 8.88 -19.33 17.42
C PHE A 34 8.14 -19.77 18.68
N ALA A 35 6.82 -19.93 18.61
CA ALA A 35 6.02 -20.46 19.70
C ALA A 35 6.26 -21.95 19.98
N LYS A 36 6.80 -22.69 19.01
CA LYS A 36 7.17 -24.10 19.17
C LYS A 36 8.57 -24.17 19.78
N ARG A 37 8.75 -25.03 20.79
CA ARG A 37 10.07 -25.26 21.42
C ARG A 37 11.00 -25.91 20.40
N GLN A 38 11.99 -25.15 19.94
CA GLN A 38 13.02 -25.65 19.02
C GLN A 38 14.11 -26.34 19.83
N LYS A 39 14.49 -27.56 19.42
CA LYS A 39 15.61 -28.30 20.03
C LYS A 39 16.96 -27.93 19.42
N ASP A 40 16.94 -27.47 18.17
CA ASP A 40 18.12 -27.09 17.39
C ASP A 40 17.83 -25.78 16.64
N VAL A 41 18.55 -24.73 17.01
CA VAL A 41 18.38 -23.36 16.47
C VAL A 41 18.91 -23.28 15.04
N VAL A 42 20.02 -23.95 14.73
CA VAL A 42 20.65 -23.88 13.41
C VAL A 42 19.78 -24.60 12.40
N GLU A 43 19.35 -25.83 12.73
CA GLU A 43 18.46 -26.60 11.86
C GLU A 43 17.13 -25.88 11.67
N PHE A 44 16.63 -25.19 12.71
CA PHE A 44 15.47 -24.32 12.59
C PHE A 44 15.67 -23.24 11.52
N TYR A 45 16.74 -22.45 11.60
CA TYR A 45 16.97 -21.35 10.64
C TYR A 45 17.31 -21.84 9.23
N LYS A 46 17.99 -22.99 9.07
CA LYS A 46 18.22 -23.62 7.77
C LYS A 46 16.92 -24.01 7.05
N ASN A 47 15.88 -24.35 7.81
CA ASN A 47 14.58 -24.75 7.27
C ASN A 47 13.60 -23.58 7.10
N VAL A 48 13.97 -22.36 7.49
CA VAL A 48 13.15 -21.17 7.28
C VAL A 48 13.63 -20.43 6.04
N ASP A 49 12.70 -20.12 5.15
CA ASP A 49 12.96 -19.32 3.97
C ASP A 49 13.01 -17.81 4.30
N PHE A 50 14.22 -17.29 4.48
CA PHE A 50 14.50 -15.86 4.65
C PHE A 50 14.57 -15.09 3.32
N SER A 51 14.45 -15.74 2.16
CA SER A 51 14.46 -15.04 0.86
C SER A 51 13.30 -14.05 0.72
N THR A 52 12.16 -14.34 1.37
CA THR A 52 11.03 -13.40 1.45
C THR A 52 11.44 -12.13 2.20
N LEU A 53 12.19 -12.24 3.30
CA LEU A 53 12.66 -11.09 4.07
C LEU A 53 13.72 -10.29 3.29
N MET A 54 14.62 -10.97 2.57
CA MET A 54 15.54 -10.32 1.63
C MET A 54 14.79 -9.53 0.55
N GLN A 55 13.76 -10.12 -0.05
CA GLN A 55 12.94 -9.44 -1.05
C GLN A 55 12.23 -8.22 -0.46
N VAL A 56 11.66 -8.32 0.75
CA VAL A 56 11.09 -7.18 1.46
C VAL A 56 12.11 -6.05 1.61
N GLN A 57 13.34 -6.39 1.98
CA GLN A 57 14.40 -5.42 2.20
C GLN A 57 14.86 -4.74 0.90
N GLU A 58 15.29 -5.53 -0.08
CA GLU A 58 15.99 -5.05 -1.27
C GLU A 58 15.01 -4.44 -2.29
N ARG A 59 13.85 -5.06 -2.47
CA ARG A 59 12.91 -4.65 -3.53
C ARG A 59 11.89 -3.62 -3.06
N TYR A 60 11.48 -3.66 -1.79
CA TYR A 60 10.35 -2.86 -1.32
C TYR A 60 10.78 -1.76 -0.37
N PHE A 61 11.43 -2.08 0.74
CA PHE A 61 11.79 -1.04 1.72
C PHE A 61 12.97 -0.19 1.28
N SER A 62 13.90 -0.72 0.48
CA SER A 62 14.95 0.11 -0.14
C SER A 62 14.35 1.12 -1.13
N GLU A 63 13.37 0.71 -1.94
CA GLU A 63 12.65 1.63 -2.84
C GLU A 63 11.80 2.64 -2.07
N ALA A 64 11.14 2.21 -0.99
CA ALA A 64 10.40 3.12 -0.11
C ALA A 64 11.33 4.16 0.54
N VAL A 65 12.53 3.76 1.00
CA VAL A 65 13.54 4.68 1.55
C VAL A 65 14.01 5.68 0.50
N ARG A 66 14.30 5.24 -0.72
CA ARG A 66 14.66 6.14 -1.83
C ARG A 66 13.54 7.13 -2.15
N ALA A 67 12.29 6.65 -2.22
CA ALA A 67 11.15 7.49 -2.52
C ALA A 67 10.89 8.55 -1.44
N ILE A 68 11.08 8.21 -0.15
CA ILE A 68 10.94 9.20 0.93
C ILE A 68 12.09 10.22 0.93
N ASP A 69 13.32 9.80 0.60
CA ASP A 69 14.45 10.72 0.47
C ASP A 69 14.22 11.72 -0.68
N ASP A 70 13.74 11.27 -1.83
CA ASP A 70 13.32 12.15 -2.94
C ASP A 70 12.23 13.14 -2.50
N LEU A 71 11.24 12.67 -1.73
CA LEU A 71 10.16 13.52 -1.22
C LEU A 71 10.62 14.53 -0.17
N LEU A 72 11.67 14.23 0.60
CA LEU A 72 12.23 15.21 1.54
C LEU A 72 12.92 16.38 0.82
N VAL A 73 13.49 16.11 -0.36
CA VAL A 73 14.14 17.16 -1.18
C VAL A 73 13.11 18.03 -1.90
N PHE A 74 12.06 17.43 -2.47
CA PHE A 74 11.16 18.11 -3.40
C PHE A 74 9.68 18.19 -2.95
N GLY A 75 9.31 17.51 -1.87
CA GLY A 75 7.91 17.23 -1.49
C GLY A 75 7.37 18.04 -0.32
N SER A 76 7.84 19.28 -0.09
CA SER A 76 7.37 20.11 1.03
C SER A 76 5.84 20.30 1.07
N GLU A 77 5.18 20.23 -0.09
CA GLU A 77 3.72 20.35 -0.23
C GLU A 77 2.93 19.15 0.33
N ILE A 78 3.55 17.97 0.46
CA ILE A 78 2.91 16.76 1.00
C ILE A 78 2.69 16.86 2.51
N GLY A 79 3.43 17.74 3.20
CA GLY A 79 3.39 17.90 4.64
C GLY A 79 4.55 17.19 5.35
N ASP A 80 4.39 16.99 6.65
CA ASP A 80 5.46 16.46 7.49
C ASP A 80 5.71 14.95 7.26
N LEU A 81 6.83 14.67 6.60
CA LEU A 81 7.29 13.32 6.27
C LEU A 81 7.98 12.61 7.45
N SER A 82 8.35 13.33 8.52
CA SER A 82 9.15 12.78 9.64
C SER A 82 8.45 11.59 10.34
N SER A 83 7.11 11.63 10.36
CA SER A 83 6.25 10.56 10.90
C SER A 83 6.37 9.22 10.15
N VAL A 84 6.89 9.23 8.91
CA VAL A 84 7.14 8.04 8.09
C VAL A 84 8.64 7.79 7.92
N GLU A 85 9.43 8.84 7.69
CA GLU A 85 10.86 8.73 7.38
C GLU A 85 11.64 7.98 8.47
N SER A 86 11.60 8.49 9.69
CA SER A 86 12.36 7.91 10.79
C SER A 86 12.00 6.44 11.02
N PRO A 87 10.72 6.05 11.20
CA PRO A 87 10.39 4.65 11.40
C PRO A 87 10.69 3.77 10.17
N LEU A 88 10.58 4.31 8.95
CA LEU A 88 10.90 3.57 7.72
C LEU A 88 12.40 3.28 7.59
N LYS A 89 13.26 4.25 7.90
CA LYS A 89 14.72 4.05 7.91
C LYS A 89 15.14 3.07 9.01
N ILE A 90 14.54 3.17 10.19
CA ILE A 90 14.82 2.25 11.29
C ILE A 90 14.38 0.82 10.93
N LEU A 91 13.17 0.63 10.38
CA LEU A 91 12.70 -0.73 10.05
C LEU A 91 13.53 -1.34 8.91
N HIS A 92 13.93 -0.55 7.91
CA HIS A 92 14.82 -0.98 6.84
C HIS A 92 16.16 -1.45 7.41
N HIS A 93 16.77 -0.67 8.29
CA HIS A 93 18.03 -1.05 8.93
C HIS A 93 17.87 -2.30 9.82
N ARG A 94 16.76 -2.43 10.55
CA ARG A 94 16.49 -3.60 11.40
C ARG A 94 16.34 -4.89 10.61
N ILE A 95 15.72 -4.84 9.45
CA ILE A 95 15.63 -6.01 8.57
C ILE A 95 17.02 -6.40 8.05
N PHE A 96 17.84 -5.41 7.65
CA PHE A 96 19.22 -5.67 7.24
C PHE A 96 20.00 -6.42 8.32
N ILE A 97 20.01 -5.91 9.55
CA ILE A 97 20.71 -6.58 10.67
C ILE A 97 20.13 -7.98 10.95
N THR A 98 18.81 -8.15 10.84
CA THR A 98 18.18 -9.46 11.01
C THR A 98 18.70 -10.47 9.98
N LEU A 99 18.93 -10.04 8.74
CA LEU A 99 19.50 -10.88 7.69
C LEU A 99 20.98 -11.23 7.96
N GLU A 100 21.76 -10.29 8.52
CA GLU A 100 23.15 -10.57 8.92
C GLU A 100 23.22 -11.65 10.01
N HIS A 101 22.45 -11.50 11.09
CA HIS A 101 22.40 -12.52 12.15
C HIS A 101 21.91 -13.88 11.64
N TYR A 102 20.94 -13.89 10.73
CA TYR A 102 20.50 -15.12 10.07
C TYR A 102 21.64 -15.80 9.31
N GLN A 103 22.43 -15.04 8.55
CA GLN A 103 23.57 -15.56 7.80
C GLN A 103 24.66 -16.11 8.73
N GLU A 104 24.94 -15.45 9.85
CA GLU A 104 25.89 -15.93 10.87
C GLU A 104 25.47 -17.28 11.48
N ILE A 105 24.16 -17.48 11.70
CA ILE A 105 23.62 -18.76 12.19
C ILE A 105 23.77 -19.84 11.11
N VAL A 106 23.31 -19.59 9.88
CA VAL A 106 23.27 -20.62 8.82
C VAL A 106 24.67 -21.00 8.31
N SER A 107 25.62 -20.07 8.34
CA SER A 107 27.02 -20.30 7.97
C SER A 107 27.85 -21.03 9.02
N GLY A 108 27.31 -21.24 10.24
CA GLY A 108 28.02 -21.89 11.34
C GLY A 108 29.01 -20.99 12.07
N VAL A 109 29.13 -19.71 11.72
CA VAL A 109 29.96 -18.73 12.44
C VAL A 109 29.48 -18.58 13.89
N ALA A 110 28.16 -18.58 14.10
CA ALA A 110 27.58 -18.53 15.44
C ALA A 110 27.78 -19.80 16.28
N GLU A 111 28.13 -20.94 15.65
CA GLU A 111 28.36 -22.22 16.35
C GLU A 111 29.72 -22.29 17.03
N THR A 112 30.72 -21.55 16.51
CA THR A 112 32.08 -21.55 17.05
C THR A 112 32.19 -20.88 18.42
N GLU A 113 31.23 -20.04 18.78
CA GLU A 113 31.16 -19.34 20.07
C GLU A 113 29.83 -19.62 20.77
N ARG A 114 29.87 -20.51 21.77
CA ARG A 114 28.71 -20.91 22.57
C ARG A 114 28.20 -19.72 23.38
N GLY A 115 27.21 -19.01 22.85
CA GLY A 115 26.64 -17.77 23.39
C GLY A 115 26.16 -16.85 22.27
N LEU A 116 26.93 -16.78 21.18
CA LEU A 116 26.61 -15.99 19.99
C LEU A 116 25.37 -16.54 19.27
N LEU A 117 25.19 -17.87 19.22
CA LEU A 117 24.00 -18.49 18.65
C LEU A 117 22.71 -18.11 19.39
N GLU A 118 22.72 -18.11 20.73
CA GLU A 118 21.55 -17.75 21.54
C GLU A 118 21.25 -16.25 21.46
N GLU A 119 22.31 -15.43 21.45
CA GLU A 119 22.21 -13.98 21.24
C GLU A 119 21.59 -13.65 19.88
N ASN A 120 22.11 -14.24 18.80
CA ASN A 120 21.59 -14.01 17.45
C ASN A 120 20.12 -14.46 17.31
N ASP A 121 19.73 -15.61 17.88
CA ASP A 121 18.33 -16.03 17.89
C ASP A 121 17.44 -15.02 18.62
N ALA A 122 17.87 -14.53 19.79
CA ALA A 122 17.15 -13.53 20.55
C ALA A 122 17.04 -12.19 19.79
N LEU A 123 18.11 -11.76 19.13
CA LEU A 123 18.16 -10.54 18.33
C LEU A 123 17.22 -10.62 17.12
N ILE A 124 17.23 -11.72 16.37
CA ILE A 124 16.32 -11.93 15.23
C ILE A 124 14.87 -11.83 15.69
N ARG A 125 14.49 -12.52 16.78
CA ARG A 125 13.13 -12.46 17.32
C ARG A 125 12.72 -11.05 17.72
N ARG A 126 13.61 -10.35 18.43
CA ARG A 126 13.38 -8.97 18.88
C ARG A 126 13.22 -8.02 17.69
N TYR A 127 14.11 -8.10 16.70
CA TYR A 127 14.07 -7.20 15.55
C TYR A 127 12.87 -7.44 14.65
N LEU A 128 12.44 -8.69 14.45
CA LEU A 128 11.20 -8.98 13.74
C LEU A 128 9.97 -8.36 14.44
N GLU A 129 9.93 -8.39 15.77
CA GLU A 129 8.89 -7.73 16.57
C GLU A 129 8.98 -6.19 16.46
N GLU A 130 10.19 -5.62 16.58
CA GLU A 130 10.41 -4.18 16.41
C GLU A 130 9.92 -3.70 15.03
N VAL A 131 10.28 -4.42 13.96
CA VAL A 131 9.85 -4.13 12.59
C VAL A 131 8.33 -4.16 12.49
N PHE A 132 7.67 -5.18 13.04
CA PHE A 132 6.20 -5.26 13.05
C PHE A 132 5.56 -4.02 13.68
N ASN A 133 6.10 -3.55 14.81
CA ASN A 133 5.62 -2.36 15.50
C ASN A 133 5.91 -1.05 14.73
N LEU A 134 7.06 -0.96 14.06
CA LEU A 134 7.43 0.18 13.22
C LEU A 134 6.52 0.28 11.98
N LEU A 135 6.13 -0.84 11.37
CA LEU A 135 5.19 -0.86 10.25
C LEU A 135 3.87 -0.19 10.62
N TYR A 136 3.36 -0.42 11.83
CA TYR A 136 2.12 0.21 12.28
C TYR A 136 2.25 1.74 12.39
N ARG A 137 3.43 2.25 12.78
CA ARG A 137 3.72 3.69 12.82
C ARG A 137 3.76 4.28 11.42
N CYS A 138 4.48 3.64 10.50
CA CYS A 138 4.54 4.06 9.10
C CYS A 138 3.16 4.06 8.43
N VAL A 139 2.32 3.04 8.68
CA VAL A 139 0.93 3.00 8.16
C VAL A 139 0.15 4.24 8.60
N LYS A 140 0.21 4.62 9.88
CA LYS A 140 -0.50 5.81 10.37
C LYS A 140 -0.01 7.09 9.70
N GLY A 141 1.30 7.23 9.53
CA GLY A 141 1.88 8.39 8.84
C GLY A 141 1.44 8.43 7.37
N LEU A 142 1.54 7.31 6.66
CA LEU A 142 1.13 7.21 5.26
C LEU A 142 -0.37 7.42 5.06
N ASP A 143 -1.23 6.92 5.95
CA ASP A 143 -2.68 7.18 5.91
C ASP A 143 -2.94 8.70 6.04
N SER A 144 -2.19 9.40 6.90
CA SER A 144 -2.31 10.86 7.08
C SER A 144 -1.83 11.63 5.85
N LEU A 145 -0.73 11.22 5.23
CA LEU A 145 -0.21 11.84 4.00
C LEU A 145 -1.13 11.55 2.80
N ALA A 146 -1.67 10.33 2.71
CA ALA A 146 -2.59 9.93 1.66
C ALA A 146 -3.86 10.79 1.62
N ARG A 147 -4.34 11.26 2.80
CA ARG A 147 -5.44 12.24 2.87
C ARG A 147 -5.12 13.56 2.18
N ARG A 148 -3.86 14.01 2.23
CA ARG A 148 -3.45 15.29 1.64
C ARG A 148 -3.36 15.22 0.12
N VAL A 149 -3.12 14.03 -0.43
CA VAL A 149 -3.08 13.79 -1.88
C VAL A 149 -4.34 13.08 -2.39
N ALA A 150 -5.38 12.97 -1.56
CA ALA A 150 -6.57 12.19 -1.89
C ALA A 150 -7.32 12.72 -3.12
N ASP A 151 -7.21 14.02 -3.42
CA ASP A 151 -7.83 14.64 -4.60
C ASP A 151 -6.89 14.77 -5.80
N GLU A 152 -5.63 14.36 -5.65
CA GLU A 152 -4.65 14.44 -6.73
C GLU A 152 -4.91 13.32 -7.76
N LYS A 153 -5.06 13.72 -9.03
CA LYS A 153 -5.52 12.83 -10.12
C LYS A 153 -4.69 11.55 -10.26
N LEU A 154 -3.37 11.67 -10.18
CA LEU A 154 -2.47 10.52 -10.28
C LEU A 154 -2.71 9.55 -9.12
N PHE A 155 -2.79 10.05 -7.89
CA PHE A 155 -3.03 9.23 -6.71
C PHE A 155 -4.41 8.54 -6.77
N LEU A 156 -5.46 9.28 -7.11
CA LEU A 156 -6.82 8.78 -7.31
C LEU A 156 -6.86 7.60 -8.30
N ARG A 157 -6.30 7.79 -9.50
CA ARG A 157 -6.28 6.78 -10.55
C ARG A 157 -5.46 5.56 -10.15
N SER A 158 -4.27 5.78 -9.59
CA SER A 158 -3.42 4.67 -9.14
C SER A 158 -4.10 3.85 -8.03
N LEU A 159 -4.77 4.50 -7.09
CA LEU A 159 -5.54 3.83 -6.04
C LEU A 159 -6.75 3.05 -6.61
N PHE A 160 -7.41 3.60 -7.64
CA PHE A 160 -8.48 2.91 -8.34
C PHE A 160 -7.99 1.63 -9.02
N LEU A 161 -6.92 1.72 -9.80
CA LEU A 161 -6.38 0.65 -10.63
C LEU A 161 -5.62 -0.41 -9.84
N HIS A 162 -4.76 0.01 -8.91
CA HIS A 162 -3.79 -0.87 -8.26
C HIS A 162 -4.04 -1.08 -6.77
N GLY A 163 -4.93 -0.28 -6.16
CA GLY A 163 -5.15 -0.26 -4.72
C GLY A 163 -5.44 -1.61 -4.10
N GLU A 164 -6.19 -2.50 -4.77
CA GLU A 164 -6.46 -3.85 -4.24
C GLU A 164 -5.19 -4.68 -4.14
N SER A 165 -4.33 -4.65 -5.16
CA SER A 165 -3.06 -5.39 -5.15
C SER A 165 -2.05 -4.83 -4.14
N VAL A 166 -2.14 -3.54 -3.82
CA VAL A 166 -1.24 -2.84 -2.89
C VAL A 166 -1.72 -2.97 -1.45
N LEU A 167 -3.03 -2.97 -1.21
CA LEU A 167 -3.62 -2.89 0.13
C LEU A 167 -4.11 -4.22 0.70
N GLY A 168 -3.91 -5.34 -0.01
CA GLY A 168 -4.24 -6.67 0.49
C GLY A 168 -5.65 -7.12 0.10
N GLY A 169 -6.06 -6.82 -1.12
CA GLY A 169 -7.36 -7.17 -1.69
C GLY A 169 -8.43 -6.11 -1.47
N ALA A 170 -9.68 -6.48 -1.78
CA ALA A 170 -10.84 -5.60 -1.69
C ALA A 170 -11.12 -5.12 -0.26
N GLU A 171 -10.90 -5.99 0.74
CA GLU A 171 -11.13 -5.65 2.15
C GLU A 171 -10.14 -4.58 2.64
N GLY A 172 -8.84 -4.80 2.42
CA GLY A 172 -7.80 -3.85 2.83
C GLY A 172 -7.93 -2.50 2.11
N LYS A 173 -8.27 -2.51 0.81
CA LYS A 173 -8.64 -1.28 0.09
C LYS A 173 -9.86 -0.62 0.72
N GLY A 174 -10.92 -1.37 1.00
CA GLY A 174 -12.14 -0.84 1.62
C GLY A 174 -11.89 -0.18 2.98
N GLU A 175 -11.05 -0.78 3.83
CA GLU A 175 -10.66 -0.20 5.11
C GLU A 175 -9.89 1.11 4.94
N PHE A 176 -8.90 1.13 4.03
CA PHE A 176 -8.13 2.33 3.72
C PHE A 176 -9.02 3.46 3.21
N LEU A 177 -9.94 3.18 2.28
CA LEU A 177 -10.82 4.22 1.73
C LEU A 177 -11.72 4.84 2.79
N ARG A 178 -12.22 4.05 3.76
CA ARG A 178 -13.01 4.58 4.90
C ARG A 178 -12.21 5.53 5.80
N LYS A 179 -10.87 5.45 5.79
CA LYS A 179 -10.02 6.37 6.56
C LYS A 179 -9.80 7.69 5.83
N ILE A 180 -9.98 7.74 4.52
CA ILE A 180 -9.52 8.85 3.69
C ILE A 180 -10.68 9.63 3.08
N TYR A 181 -11.76 8.93 2.75
CA TYR A 181 -12.95 9.50 2.13
C TYR A 181 -14.14 9.35 3.09
N ALA A 182 -14.98 10.38 3.16
CA ALA A 182 -16.15 10.41 4.03
C ALA A 182 -17.14 9.29 3.66
N HIS A 183 -17.28 9.01 2.36
CA HIS A 183 -18.12 7.91 1.85
C HIS A 183 -17.31 6.72 1.32
N GLY A 184 -16.04 6.60 1.76
CA GLY A 184 -15.17 5.50 1.39
C GLY A 184 -15.08 5.27 -0.12
N ALA A 185 -15.44 4.05 -0.56
CA ALA A 185 -15.35 3.66 -1.96
C ALA A 185 -16.29 4.43 -2.90
N VAL A 186 -17.45 4.89 -2.40
CA VAL A 186 -18.41 5.65 -3.22
C VAL A 186 -17.78 6.98 -3.66
N GLU A 187 -17.18 7.71 -2.73
CA GLU A 187 -16.54 8.99 -3.03
C GLU A 187 -15.33 8.81 -3.97
N LEU A 188 -14.47 7.82 -3.72
CA LEU A 188 -13.35 7.52 -4.62
C LEU A 188 -13.83 7.24 -6.05
N TYR A 189 -14.78 6.32 -6.21
CA TYR A 189 -15.20 5.88 -7.54
C TYR A 189 -15.93 6.97 -8.31
N PHE A 190 -16.68 7.84 -7.62
CA PHE A 190 -17.26 9.03 -8.22
C PHE A 190 -16.19 10.01 -8.72
N LYS A 191 -15.21 10.36 -7.85
CA LYS A 191 -14.11 11.27 -8.21
C LYS A 191 -13.30 10.74 -9.40
N VAL A 192 -12.99 9.45 -9.39
CA VAL A 192 -12.24 8.79 -10.47
C VAL A 192 -13.03 8.74 -11.77
N ALA A 193 -14.32 8.38 -11.72
CA ALA A 193 -15.19 8.39 -12.91
C ALA A 193 -15.25 9.78 -13.55
N TYR A 194 -15.43 10.82 -12.72
CA TYR A 194 -15.45 12.20 -13.19
C TYR A 194 -14.13 12.62 -13.82
N ASP A 195 -13.00 12.28 -13.20
CA ASP A 195 -11.67 12.65 -13.68
C ASP A 195 -11.29 11.93 -14.99
N PHE A 196 -11.62 10.64 -15.13
CA PHE A 196 -11.45 9.92 -16.39
C PHE A 196 -12.32 10.51 -17.50
N TYR A 197 -13.60 10.79 -17.21
CA TYR A 197 -14.51 11.43 -18.15
C TYR A 197 -13.96 12.78 -18.65
N LYS A 198 -13.52 13.64 -17.73
CA LYS A 198 -12.94 14.95 -18.05
C LYS A 198 -11.67 14.86 -18.89
N SER A 199 -10.97 13.74 -18.82
CA SER A 199 -9.72 13.50 -19.53
C SER A 199 -9.90 12.67 -20.81
N GLY A 200 -11.13 12.35 -21.21
CA GLY A 200 -11.44 11.60 -22.43
C GLY A 200 -11.29 10.07 -22.32
N PHE A 201 -11.02 9.54 -21.14
CA PHE A 201 -10.89 8.09 -20.88
C PHE A 201 -12.27 7.49 -20.59
N PHE A 202 -13.14 7.47 -21.61
CA PHE A 202 -14.56 7.16 -21.41
C PHE A 202 -14.83 5.70 -21.00
N ILE A 203 -13.98 4.76 -21.42
CA ILE A 203 -14.10 3.34 -21.04
C ILE A 203 -13.80 3.19 -19.54
N GLU A 204 -12.70 3.77 -19.08
CA GLU A 204 -12.28 3.76 -17.68
C GLU A 204 -13.28 4.53 -16.81
N ALA A 205 -13.85 5.61 -17.33
CA ALA A 205 -14.93 6.34 -16.65
C ALA A 205 -16.16 5.45 -16.45
N ARG A 206 -16.57 4.68 -17.46
CA ARG A 206 -17.68 3.71 -17.36
C ARG A 206 -17.36 2.60 -16.36
N ASP A 207 -16.15 2.04 -16.41
CA ASP A 207 -15.74 0.98 -15.48
C ASP A 207 -15.73 1.48 -14.02
N ALA A 208 -15.31 2.74 -13.80
CA ALA A 208 -15.41 3.39 -12.49
C ALA A 208 -16.86 3.58 -12.04
N MET A 209 -17.77 3.94 -12.97
CA MET A 209 -19.21 4.03 -12.69
C MET A 209 -19.82 2.69 -12.31
N GLU A 210 -19.44 1.58 -12.96
CA GLU A 210 -19.91 0.25 -12.57
C GLU A 210 -19.51 -0.11 -11.14
N LYS A 211 -18.26 0.19 -10.76
CA LYS A 211 -17.78 -0.01 -9.39
C LYS A 211 -18.50 0.93 -8.40
N LEU A 212 -18.79 2.16 -8.81
CA LEU A 212 -19.56 3.12 -8.02
C LEU A 212 -20.97 2.61 -7.71
N TYR A 213 -21.71 2.12 -8.71
CA TYR A 213 -23.05 1.58 -8.49
C TYR A 213 -23.06 0.39 -7.52
N ARG A 214 -22.08 -0.52 -7.64
CA ARG A 214 -21.91 -1.63 -6.69
C ARG A 214 -21.60 -1.11 -5.27
N ALA A 215 -20.74 -0.10 -5.15
CA ALA A 215 -20.41 0.50 -3.87
C ALA A 215 -21.65 1.15 -3.22
N ILE A 216 -22.44 1.90 -3.99
CA ILE A 216 -23.70 2.52 -3.55
C ILE A 216 -24.68 1.46 -3.03
N SER A 217 -24.86 0.34 -3.74
CA SER A 217 -25.81 -0.72 -3.31
C SER A 217 -25.43 -1.37 -1.98
N HIS A 218 -24.16 -1.30 -1.58
CA HIS A 218 -23.67 -1.85 -0.32
C HIS A 218 -23.43 -0.78 0.76
N HIS A 219 -23.62 0.50 0.42
CA HIS A 219 -23.34 1.61 1.33
C HIS A 219 -24.52 1.83 2.29
N LYS A 220 -24.24 1.84 3.60
CA LYS A 220 -25.22 2.08 4.66
C LYS A 220 -25.27 3.57 5.04
N ALA A 221 -25.76 4.43 4.14
CA ALA A 221 -25.99 5.86 4.45
C ALA A 221 -27.46 6.13 4.81
N LYS A 222 -27.75 7.33 5.34
CA LYS A 222 -29.13 7.81 5.50
C LYS A 222 -29.79 7.98 4.12
N LYS A 223 -31.10 7.76 4.05
CA LYS A 223 -31.87 7.74 2.79
C LYS A 223 -31.70 9.01 1.94
N GLU A 224 -31.73 10.18 2.58
CA GLU A 224 -31.61 11.49 1.90
C GLU A 224 -30.22 11.73 1.28
N GLU A 225 -29.16 11.39 2.01
CA GLU A 225 -27.78 11.49 1.54
C GLU A 225 -27.52 10.54 0.36
N MET A 226 -28.12 9.35 0.40
CA MET A 226 -28.02 8.38 -0.69
C MET A 226 -28.78 8.83 -1.95
N GLU A 227 -29.93 9.49 -1.80
CA GLU A 227 -30.69 10.04 -2.93
C GLU A 227 -29.92 11.16 -3.64
N SER A 228 -29.21 12.01 -2.89
CA SER A 228 -28.33 13.04 -3.46
C SER A 228 -27.17 12.43 -4.26
N ILE A 229 -26.41 11.50 -3.65
CA ILE A 229 -25.29 10.81 -4.30
C ILE A 229 -25.75 10.09 -5.57
N LYS A 230 -26.90 9.41 -5.51
CA LYS A 230 -27.46 8.69 -6.66
C LYS A 230 -27.83 9.64 -7.79
N THR A 231 -28.44 10.79 -7.48
CA THR A 231 -28.80 11.79 -8.49
C THR A 231 -27.58 12.33 -9.22
N GLU A 232 -26.50 12.65 -8.50
CA GLU A 232 -25.26 13.11 -9.13
C GLU A 232 -24.57 12.01 -9.94
N THR A 233 -24.59 10.78 -9.42
CA THR A 233 -24.09 9.59 -10.11
C THR A 233 -24.81 9.38 -11.43
N ASP A 234 -26.15 9.44 -11.45
CA ASP A 234 -26.95 9.22 -12.65
C ASP A 234 -26.71 10.33 -13.70
N LYS A 235 -26.54 11.58 -13.27
CA LYS A 235 -26.15 12.69 -14.16
C LYS A 235 -24.78 12.44 -14.81
N LEU A 236 -23.81 11.95 -14.04
CA LEU A 236 -22.48 11.63 -14.58
C LEU A 236 -22.54 10.43 -15.53
N ALA A 237 -23.30 9.39 -15.19
CA ALA A 237 -23.52 8.21 -16.02
C ALA A 237 -24.10 8.59 -17.40
N GLN A 238 -25.10 9.47 -17.42
CA GLN A 238 -25.71 9.96 -18.65
C GLN A 238 -24.67 10.67 -19.53
N ARG A 239 -23.88 11.59 -18.95
CA ARG A 239 -22.82 12.32 -19.67
C ARG A 239 -21.75 11.40 -20.26
N ILE A 240 -21.33 10.38 -19.52
CA ILE A 240 -20.37 9.38 -19.99
C ILE A 240 -20.97 8.58 -21.15
N THR A 241 -22.23 8.16 -21.02
CA THR A 241 -22.93 7.39 -22.06
C THR A 241 -23.09 8.19 -23.35
N GLU A 242 -23.48 9.47 -23.25
CA GLU A 242 -23.59 10.38 -24.39
C GLU A 242 -22.24 10.59 -25.08
N ALA A 243 -21.17 10.78 -24.31
CA ALA A 243 -19.82 10.93 -24.85
C ALA A 243 -19.32 9.67 -25.58
N ILE A 244 -19.57 8.48 -25.02
CA ILE A 244 -19.23 7.20 -25.68
C ILE A 244 -19.99 7.06 -27.00
N LYS A 245 -21.29 7.38 -27.03
CA LYS A 245 -22.11 7.31 -28.25
C LYS A 245 -21.60 8.29 -29.32
N GLY A 246 -21.26 9.52 -28.93
CA GLY A 246 -20.67 10.50 -29.83
C GLY A 246 -19.34 10.03 -30.42
N TYR A 247 -18.44 9.56 -29.57
CA TYR A 247 -17.13 9.04 -29.99
C TYR A 247 -17.23 7.86 -30.96
N LEU A 248 -18.11 6.89 -30.68
CA LEU A 248 -18.33 5.73 -31.56
C LEU A 248 -19.05 6.11 -32.86
N GLY A 249 -19.94 7.10 -32.83
CA GLY A 249 -20.64 7.62 -34.02
C GLY A 249 -19.73 8.38 -34.98
N GLU A 250 -18.72 9.10 -34.45
CA GLU A 250 -17.71 9.80 -35.25
C GLU A 250 -16.72 8.82 -35.91
N VAL A 251 -16.33 7.75 -35.21
CA VAL A 251 -15.44 6.71 -35.76
C VAL A 251 -16.14 5.85 -36.83
N GLY A 252 -17.47 5.67 -36.74
CA GLY A 252 -18.26 4.90 -37.70
C GLY A 252 -18.60 5.63 -39.01
N ASN A 253 -18.52 6.96 -39.05
CA ASN A 253 -18.85 7.78 -40.23
C ASN A 253 -17.60 8.35 -40.96
N GLY A 254 -16.40 7.98 -40.52
CA GLY A 254 -15.12 8.40 -41.12
C GLY A 254 -14.42 7.33 -41.96
N GLY A 255 -15.12 6.28 -42.39
CA GLY A 255 -14.62 5.20 -43.26
C GLY A 255 -15.10 5.31 -44.69
#